data_AF-B6BUI3-F1
#
_entry.id   AF-B6BUI3-F1
#
_cell.length_a   1.000
_cell.length_b   1.000
_cell.length_c   1.000
_cell.angle_alpha   90.00
_cell.angle_beta   90.00
_cell.angle_gamma   90.00
#
_symmetry.space_group_name_H-M   'P 1'
#
loop_
_entity.id
_entity.type
_entity.pdbx_description
1 polymer ?
#
loop_
_entity_poly.entity_id
_entity_poly.type
_entity_poly.pdbx_seq_one_letter_code
_entity_poly.pdbx_strand_id
1 'polypeptide(L)'
;MQITKINDLYSATGQINVDDLDQISENGFKTIICFRPQDEDKENQPKHDILKKEAKKRGLSFVSLPVIPGQVTDDNINQFSKEFSKNEQPILGYCRSGGRAKSIYQAYEQHQKN
;
A
#
# COMPACT_ATOMS: atom_id res chain seq x y z
N MET A 1 -3.88 3.51 13.73
CA MET A 1 -3.25 3.84 12.42
C MET A 1 -3.12 5.36 12.23
N GLN A 2 -2.05 5.86 11.59
CA GLN A 2 -1.91 7.28 11.19
C GLN A 2 -1.79 7.38 9.66
N ILE A 3 -2.81 7.90 8.99
CA ILE A 3 -2.83 8.05 7.53
C ILE A 3 -2.27 9.41 7.14
N THR A 4 -1.26 9.42 6.26
CA THR A 4 -0.78 10.62 5.59
C THR A 4 -1.41 10.69 4.21
N LYS A 5 -2.32 11.63 3.98
CA LYS A 5 -2.85 11.92 2.64
C LYS A 5 -1.74 12.58 1.80
N ILE A 6 -1.46 12.03 0.62
CA ILE A 6 -0.48 12.60 -0.32
C ILE A 6 -1.22 13.46 -1.34
N ASN A 7 -2.28 12.92 -1.93
CA ASN A 7 -3.27 13.65 -2.73
C ASN A 7 -4.63 12.93 -2.66
N ASP A 8 -5.56 13.29 -3.55
CA ASP A 8 -6.91 12.70 -3.56
C ASP A 8 -6.94 11.23 -4.00
N LEU A 9 -5.93 10.76 -4.72
CA LEU A 9 -5.87 9.41 -5.27
C LEU A 9 -5.01 8.46 -4.44
N TYR A 10 -4.09 8.99 -3.63
CA TYR A 10 -3.12 8.18 -2.89
C TYR A 10 -2.87 8.69 -1.47
N SER A 11 -2.81 7.74 -0.53
CA SER A 11 -2.41 7.98 0.85
C SER A 11 -1.40 6.91 1.31
N ALA A 12 -0.61 7.24 2.33
CA ALA A 12 0.38 6.34 2.91
C ALA A 12 0.18 6.17 4.42
N THR A 13 0.40 4.97 4.94
CA THR A 13 0.39 4.70 6.39
C THR A 13 1.43 3.67 6.81
N GLY A 14 1.62 3.54 8.13
CA GLY A 14 2.44 2.49 8.75
C GLY A 14 1.76 1.13 8.71
N GLN A 15 2.22 0.20 9.52
CA GLN A 15 1.64 -1.14 9.57
C GLN A 15 0.13 -1.07 9.86
N ILE A 16 -0.65 -1.84 9.11
CA ILE A 16 -2.10 -2.04 9.33
C ILE A 16 -2.35 -3.44 9.87
N ASN A 17 -3.43 -3.61 10.61
CA ASN A 17 -3.95 -4.89 11.08
C ASN A 17 -5.33 -5.17 10.50
N VAL A 18 -5.87 -6.36 10.77
CA VAL A 18 -7.22 -6.75 10.33
C VAL A 18 -8.27 -5.77 10.86
N ASP A 19 -8.12 -5.31 12.11
CA ASP A 19 -9.07 -4.41 12.76
C ASP A 19 -9.06 -2.98 12.17
N ASP A 20 -8.00 -2.60 11.46
CA ASP A 20 -7.96 -1.30 10.76
C ASP A 20 -8.77 -1.31 9.46
N LEU A 21 -9.12 -2.49 8.92
CA LEU A 21 -9.72 -2.62 7.58
C LEU A 21 -11.13 -2.02 7.49
N ASP A 22 -11.91 -2.07 8.57
CA ASP A 22 -13.24 -1.44 8.62
C ASP A 22 -13.08 0.08 8.46
N GLN A 23 -12.20 0.69 9.27
CA GLN A 23 -11.89 2.11 9.16
C GLN A 23 -11.32 2.49 7.78
N ILE A 24 -10.51 1.63 7.16
CA ILE A 24 -9.98 1.88 5.81
C ILE A 24 -11.11 1.91 4.78
N SER A 25 -12.05 0.96 4.83
CA SER A 25 -13.20 0.92 3.91
C SER A 25 -14.13 2.13 4.12
N GLU A 26 -14.43 2.47 5.39
CA GLU A 26 -15.28 3.62 5.74
C GLU A 26 -14.69 4.96 5.30
N ASN A 27 -13.36 5.09 5.29
CA ASN A 27 -12.67 6.27 4.75
C ASN A 27 -12.71 6.35 3.20
N GLY A 28 -13.36 5.39 2.54
CA GLY A 28 -13.60 5.41 1.10
C GLY A 28 -12.47 4.86 0.24
N PHE A 29 -11.40 4.33 0.84
CA PHE A 29 -10.34 3.65 0.09
C PHE A 29 -10.91 2.44 -0.65
N LYS A 30 -10.38 2.17 -1.84
CA LYS A 30 -10.81 1.05 -2.70
C LYS A 30 -9.75 -0.03 -2.81
N THR A 31 -8.48 0.36 -2.71
CA THR A 31 -7.36 -0.55 -2.87
C THR A 31 -6.30 -0.32 -1.80
N ILE A 32 -5.76 -1.41 -1.26
CA ILE A 32 -4.61 -1.41 -0.35
C ILE A 32 -3.41 -2.01 -1.07
N ILE A 33 -2.25 -1.35 -0.99
CA ILE A 33 -0.98 -1.88 -1.51
C ILE A 33 0.02 -2.06 -0.37
N CYS A 34 0.49 -3.29 -0.18
CA CYS A 34 1.53 -3.64 0.78
C CYS A 34 2.92 -3.55 0.15
N PHE A 35 3.77 -2.68 0.67
CA PHE A 35 5.19 -2.58 0.28
C PHE A 35 6.13 -3.29 1.27
N ARG A 36 5.58 -4.01 2.26
CA ARG A 36 6.34 -4.76 3.26
C ARG A 36 6.43 -6.25 2.87
N PRO A 37 7.63 -6.85 2.70
CA PRO A 37 7.79 -8.29 2.53
C PRO A 37 7.10 -9.08 3.66
N GLN A 38 6.48 -10.23 3.36
CA GLN A 38 5.71 -11.03 4.34
C GLN A 38 6.53 -11.43 5.59
N ASP A 39 7.82 -11.72 5.42
CA ASP A 39 8.67 -12.29 6.47
C ASP A 39 9.61 -11.27 7.14
N GLU A 40 9.31 -9.97 7.02
CA GLU A 40 10.13 -8.92 7.65
C GLU A 40 10.02 -8.94 9.18
N ASP A 41 8.89 -9.39 9.75
CA ASP A 41 8.67 -9.52 11.19
C ASP A 41 7.63 -10.61 11.48
N LYS A 42 8.09 -11.82 11.75
CA LYS A 42 7.21 -13.00 11.89
C LYS A 42 6.29 -12.95 13.10
N GLU A 43 6.61 -12.12 14.10
CA GLU A 43 5.85 -12.03 15.34
C GLU A 43 4.73 -11.00 15.23
N ASN A 44 5.01 -9.82 14.66
CA ASN A 44 4.09 -8.69 14.69
C ASN A 44 3.49 -8.35 13.32
N GLN A 45 3.91 -9.01 12.24
CA GLN A 45 3.34 -8.79 10.91
C GLN A 45 2.17 -9.73 10.64
N PRO A 46 0.96 -9.19 10.37
CA PRO A 46 -0.15 -10.01 9.90
C PRO A 46 0.21 -10.70 8.59
N LYS A 47 -0.24 -11.95 8.44
CA LYS A 47 -0.11 -12.66 7.16
C LYS A 47 -0.87 -11.91 6.06
N HIS A 48 -0.20 -11.66 4.94
CA HIS A 48 -0.77 -11.00 3.76
C HIS A 48 -2.03 -11.71 3.29
N ASP A 49 -2.07 -13.05 3.34
CA ASP A 49 -3.27 -13.83 2.97
C ASP A 49 -4.46 -13.56 3.88
N ILE A 50 -4.22 -13.35 5.18
CA ILE A 50 -5.27 -12.99 6.14
C ILE A 50 -5.76 -11.58 5.83
N LEU A 51 -4.85 -10.61 5.68
CA LEU A 51 -5.21 -9.23 5.33
C LEU A 51 -5.97 -9.17 4.00
N LYS A 52 -5.51 -9.89 2.97
CA LYS A 52 -6.16 -9.97 1.66
C LYS A 52 -7.57 -10.54 1.75
N LYS A 53 -7.75 -11.62 2.50
CA LYS A 53 -9.07 -12.24 2.71
C LYS A 53 -10.03 -11.29 3.43
N GLU A 54 -9.57 -10.66 4.51
CA GLU A 54 -10.40 -9.76 5.31
C GLU A 54 -10.68 -8.42 4.61
N ALA A 55 -9.74 -7.92 3.81
CA ALA A 55 -9.91 -6.75 2.96
C ALA A 55 -11.00 -7.01 1.91
N LYS A 56 -10.94 -8.17 1.24
CA LYS A 56 -11.93 -8.55 0.22
C LYS A 56 -13.36 -8.59 0.77
N LYS A 57 -13.56 -9.06 2.01
CA LYS A 57 -14.89 -9.06 2.66
C LYS A 57 -15.47 -7.65 2.84
N ARG A 58 -14.62 -6.63 2.88
CA ARG A 58 -14.97 -5.21 3.07
C ARG A 58 -14.97 -4.41 1.76
N GLY A 59 -14.95 -5.11 0.62
CA GLY A 59 -14.92 -4.48 -0.70
C GLY A 59 -13.58 -3.84 -1.06
N LEU A 60 -12.50 -4.15 -0.33
CA LEU A 60 -11.17 -3.62 -0.59
C LEU A 60 -10.36 -4.60 -1.45
N SER A 61 -9.76 -4.07 -2.52
CA SER A 61 -8.71 -4.78 -3.25
C SER A 61 -7.41 -4.78 -2.45
N PHE A 62 -6.64 -5.86 -2.53
CA PHE A 62 -5.34 -5.98 -1.85
C PHE A 62 -4.26 -6.45 -2.83
N VAL A 63 -3.18 -5.68 -2.90
CA VAL A 63 -2.02 -5.94 -3.76
C VAL A 63 -0.77 -6.00 -2.88
N SER A 64 0.13 -6.94 -3.17
CA SER A 64 1.45 -7.02 -2.53
C SER A 64 2.51 -6.66 -3.57
N LEU A 65 3.25 -5.59 -3.31
CA LEU A 65 4.39 -5.12 -4.12
C LEU A 65 5.57 -4.85 -3.18
N PRO A 66 6.25 -5.88 -2.65
CA PRO A 66 7.32 -5.68 -1.68
C PRO A 66 8.44 -4.80 -2.24
N VAL A 67 8.86 -3.79 -1.47
CA VAL A 67 9.95 -2.88 -1.81
C VAL A 67 11.01 -2.95 -0.72
N ILE A 68 12.28 -3.03 -1.12
CA ILE A 68 13.42 -2.99 -0.19
C ILE A 68 13.56 -1.55 0.35
N PRO A 69 13.67 -1.36 1.67
CA PRO A 69 13.84 -0.03 2.25
C PRO A 69 15.02 0.72 1.62
N GLY A 70 14.77 1.95 1.15
CA GLY A 70 15.80 2.81 0.53
C GLY A 70 16.21 2.42 -0.90
N GLN A 71 15.60 1.37 -1.49
CA GLN A 71 15.94 0.88 -2.81
C GLN A 71 14.67 0.75 -3.66
N VAL A 72 14.15 1.89 -4.14
CA VAL A 72 13.10 1.90 -5.17
C VAL A 72 13.77 1.74 -6.54
N THR A 73 13.37 0.72 -7.30
CA THR A 73 13.89 0.46 -8.66
C THR A 73 12.89 0.86 -9.74
N ASP A 74 13.36 0.99 -10.98
CA ASP A 74 12.47 1.23 -12.13
C ASP A 74 11.43 0.12 -12.33
N ASP A 75 11.79 -1.13 -12.03
CA ASP A 75 10.84 -2.24 -12.04
C ASP A 75 9.75 -2.06 -10.97
N ASN A 76 10.10 -1.61 -9.76
CA ASN A 76 9.10 -1.28 -8.74
C ASN A 76 8.19 -0.14 -9.21
N ILE A 77 8.73 0.90 -9.84
CA ILE A 77 7.95 2.03 -10.37
C ILE A 77 6.99 1.53 -11.46
N ASN A 78 7.46 0.69 -12.37
CA ASN A 78 6.66 0.13 -13.45
C ASN A 78 5.54 -0.77 -12.93
N GLN A 79 5.82 -1.62 -11.94
CA GLN A 79 4.81 -2.46 -11.29
C GLN A 79 3.79 -1.60 -10.53
N PHE A 80 4.25 -0.61 -9.76
CA PHE A 80 3.36 0.30 -9.07
C PHE A 80 2.47 1.07 -10.05
N SER A 81 3.02 1.59 -11.15
CA SER A 81 2.27 2.30 -12.20
C SER A 81 1.15 1.43 -12.81
N LYS A 82 1.46 0.16 -13.09
CA LYS A 82 0.47 -0.82 -13.58
C LYS A 82 -0.65 -1.03 -12.55
N GLU A 83 -0.31 -1.28 -11.30
CA GLU A 83 -1.31 -1.50 -10.24
C GLU A 83 -2.11 -0.23 -9.93
N PHE A 84 -1.48 0.95 -9.97
CA PHE A 84 -2.14 2.23 -9.77
C PHE A 84 -3.16 2.52 -10.87
N SER A 85 -2.86 2.16 -12.12
CA SER A 85 -3.75 2.38 -13.27
C SER A 85 -4.87 1.34 -13.36
N LYS A 86 -4.61 0.11 -12.91
CA LYS A 86 -5.53 -1.02 -13.01
C LYS A 86 -6.56 -1.08 -11.89
N ASN A 87 -6.21 -0.63 -10.69
CA ASN A 87 -7.07 -0.75 -9.51
C ASN A 87 -7.84 0.54 -9.24
N GLU A 88 -8.97 0.42 -8.54
CA GLU A 88 -9.78 1.56 -8.14
C GLU A 88 -9.07 2.44 -7.10
N GLN A 89 -9.18 3.76 -7.26
CA GLN A 89 -8.72 4.77 -6.32
C GLN A 89 -9.88 5.27 -5.43
N PRO A 90 -9.62 5.83 -4.23
CA PRO A 90 -8.33 6.12 -3.61
C PRO A 90 -7.57 4.86 -3.15
N ILE A 91 -6.25 4.89 -3.33
CA ILE A 91 -5.33 3.81 -2.93
C ILE A 91 -4.66 4.16 -1.60
N LEU A 92 -4.61 3.19 -0.68
CA LEU A 92 -3.83 3.26 0.55
C LEU A 92 -2.59 2.36 0.46
N GLY A 93 -1.41 2.98 0.36
CA GLY A 93 -0.14 2.29 0.47
C GLY A 93 0.29 2.11 1.93
N TYR A 94 0.81 0.95 2.29
CA TYR A 94 1.38 0.74 3.62
C TYR A 94 2.69 -0.06 3.61
N CYS A 95 3.49 0.13 4.66
CA CYS A 95 4.60 -0.77 4.97
C CYS A 95 4.79 -0.83 6.49
N ARG A 96 6.01 -1.02 7.01
CA ARG A 96 6.26 -0.94 8.47
C ARG A 96 5.95 0.45 9.06
N SER A 97 6.54 1.50 8.49
CA SER A 97 6.44 2.88 9.00
C SER A 97 5.83 3.88 8.00
N GLY A 98 5.40 3.41 6.83
CA GLY A 98 4.89 4.25 5.74
C GLY A 98 5.96 4.86 4.83
N GLY A 99 7.24 4.76 5.17
CA GLY A 99 8.35 5.29 4.36
C GLY A 99 8.36 4.77 2.93
N ARG A 100 8.31 3.44 2.73
CA ARG A 100 8.30 2.82 1.39
C ARG A 100 7.10 3.26 0.55
N ALA A 101 5.93 3.35 1.18
CA ALA A 101 4.70 3.78 0.52
C ALA A 101 4.79 5.24 0.03
N LYS A 102 5.49 6.11 0.78
CA LYS A 102 5.78 7.49 0.33
C LYS A 102 6.84 7.51 -0.78
N SER A 103 7.95 6.79 -0.59
CA SER A 103 9.07 6.78 -1.54
C SER A 103 8.67 6.26 -2.91
N ILE A 104 7.92 5.15 -3.00
CA ILE A 104 7.49 4.60 -4.29
C ILE A 104 6.56 5.54 -5.04
N TYR A 105 5.66 6.21 -4.32
CA TYR A 105 4.73 7.17 -4.92
C TYR A 105 5.47 8.42 -5.43
N GLN A 106 6.42 8.95 -4.65
CA GLN A 106 7.26 10.06 -5.06
C GLN A 106 8.10 9.72 -6.31
N ALA A 107 8.70 8.52 -6.34
CA ALA A 107 9.46 8.06 -7.49
C ALA A 107 8.57 7.87 -8.73
N TYR A 108 7.37 7.32 -8.57
CA TYR A 108 6.36 7.24 -9.62
C TYR A 108 6.00 8.61 -10.19
N GLU A 109 5.68 9.59 -9.35
CA GLU A 109 5.33 10.94 -9.82
C GLU A 109 6.50 11.64 -10.55
N GLN A 110 7.74 11.42 -10.12
CA GLN A 110 8.91 11.93 -10.82
C GLN A 110 9.08 11.26 -12.18
N HIS A 111 8.90 9.94 -12.26
CA HIS A 111 9.00 9.18 -13.51
C HIS A 111 7.91 9.56 -14.53
N GLN A 112 6.73 10.01 -14.10
CA GLN A 112 5.69 10.48 -15.03
C GLN A 112 5.97 11.85 -15.65
N LYS A 113 6.90 12.64 -15.06
CA LYS A 113 7.25 13.99 -15.53
C LYS A 113 8.42 14.00 -16.52
N ASN A 114 9.12 12.88 -16.65
CA ASN A 114 10.23 12.68 -17.58
C ASN A 114 9.73 12.03 -18.87
#